data_AF-A0A8J7Z9Y4-F1
#
_entry.id   AF-A0A8J7Z9Y4-F1
#
_cell.length_a   1.000
_cell.length_b   1.000
_cell.length_c   1.000
_cell.angle_alpha   90.00
_cell.angle_beta   90.00
_cell.angle_gamma   90.00
#
_symmetry.space_group_name_H-M   'P 1'
#
loop_
_entity.id
_entity.type
_entity.pdbx_description
1 polymer ?
#
loop_
_entity_poly.entity_id
_entity_poly.type
_entity_poly.pdbx_seq_one_letter_code
_entity_poly.pdbx_strand_id
1 'polypeptide(L)'
;MKMPRPAVIIWEALRNAFKRKKATIDYPFEPGIKPEKGLRGAHVLILEKCTGCRACERACPPLAIEMVPSEVTKTGRRPVINLGECIFCGLCEEACRYDCLFLTDYIELSAFGQDEMIIYQKEDPATVKKAKEAKEASS
;
A
#
# COMPACT_ATOMS: atom_id res chain seq x y z
N MET A 1 18.38 37.63 7.47
CA MET A 1 17.13 37.07 8.04
C MET A 1 16.92 37.70 9.42
N LYS A 2 15.94 38.59 9.60
CA LYS A 2 15.67 39.23 10.90
C LYS A 2 14.80 38.28 11.72
N MET A 3 15.31 37.76 12.84
CA MET A 3 14.51 36.95 13.75
C MET A 3 13.40 37.82 14.37
N PRO A 4 12.17 37.29 14.51
CA PRO A 4 11.11 37.99 15.22
C PRO A 4 11.51 38.19 16.69
N ARG A 5 10.99 39.26 17.29
CA ARG A 5 11.30 39.61 18.69
C ARG A 5 10.92 38.45 19.63
N PRO A 6 11.72 38.15 20.67
CA PRO A 6 11.46 37.01 21.58
C PRO A 6 10.05 36.99 22.17
N ALA A 7 9.48 38.17 22.44
CA ALA A 7 8.12 38.32 22.94
C ALA A 7 7.04 37.79 21.98
N VAL A 8 7.25 37.90 20.66
CA VAL A 8 6.31 37.40 19.64
C VAL A 8 6.32 35.87 19.62
N ILE A 9 7.51 35.26 19.72
CA ILE A 9 7.66 33.80 19.75
C ILE A 9 7.00 33.22 21.01
N ILE A 10 7.24 33.84 22.18
CA ILE A 10 6.63 33.40 23.45
C ILE A 10 5.10 33.54 23.37
N TRP A 11 4.60 34.62 22.77
CA TRP A 11 3.17 34.82 22.58
C TRP A 11 2.54 33.80 21.62
N GLU A 12 3.20 33.49 20.50
CA GLU A 12 2.75 32.45 19.58
C GLU A 12 2.78 31.06 20.21
N ALA A 13 3.80 30.76 21.03
CA ALA A 13 3.90 29.50 21.76
C ALA A 13 2.75 29.35 22.76
N LEU A 14 2.48 30.37 23.58
CA LEU A 14 1.34 30.37 24.50
C LEU A 14 0.00 30.27 23.76
N ARG A 15 -0.14 30.95 22.61
CA ARG A 15 -1.35 30.86 21.78
C ARG A 15 -1.55 29.45 21.21
N ASN A 16 -0.49 28.81 20.73
CA ASN A 16 -0.58 27.47 20.16
C ASN A 16 -0.82 26.40 21.24
N ALA A 17 -0.25 26.57 22.44
CA ALA A 17 -0.42 25.62 23.54
C ALA A 17 -1.85 25.58 24.08
N PHE A 18 -2.52 26.74 24.20
CA PHE A 18 -3.81 26.82 24.91
C PHE A 18 -5.02 27.11 24.02
N LYS A 19 -4.85 27.76 22.86
CA LYS A 19 -5.99 28.20 22.03
C LYS A 19 -6.18 27.41 20.73
N ARG A 20 -5.19 26.64 20.28
CA ARG A 20 -5.32 25.86 19.04
C ARG A 20 -5.69 24.42 19.36
N LYS A 21 -6.56 23.84 18.52
CA LYS A 21 -6.75 22.39 18.50
C LYS A 21 -5.42 21.73 18.10
N LYS A 22 -5.14 20.58 18.70
CA LYS A 22 -3.97 19.77 18.37
C LYS A 22 -4.03 19.41 16.89
N ALA A 23 -2.90 19.51 16.20
CA ALA A 23 -2.76 19.08 14.81
C ALA A 23 -2.45 17.56 14.69
N THR A 24 -2.38 16.86 15.82
CA THR A 24 -2.07 15.44 15.92
C THR A 24 -3.34 14.62 16.08
N ILE A 25 -3.31 13.40 15.55
CA ILE A 25 -4.31 12.33 15.77
C ILE A 25 -3.72 11.27 16.70
N ASP A 26 -4.57 10.60 17.49
CA ASP A 26 -4.12 9.54 18.40
C ASP A 26 -4.22 8.15 17.73
N TYR A 27 -3.33 7.88 16.77
CA TYR A 27 -3.26 6.59 16.09
C TYR A 27 -2.59 5.55 17.00
N PRO A 28 -3.18 4.34 17.20
CA PRO A 28 -4.25 3.70 16.42
C PRO A 28 -5.66 3.75 17.03
N PHE A 29 -5.85 4.48 18.13
CA PHE A 29 -7.13 4.50 18.86
C PHE A 29 -8.22 5.35 18.17
N GLU A 30 -7.80 6.38 17.44
CA GLU A 30 -8.65 7.14 16.53
C GLU A 30 -8.43 6.69 15.09
N PRO A 31 -9.48 6.61 14.24
CA PRO A 31 -9.31 6.31 12.84
C PRO A 31 -8.38 7.36 12.23
N GLY A 32 -7.25 6.90 11.70
CA GLY A 32 -6.24 7.78 11.10
C GLY A 32 -6.79 8.61 9.94
N ILE A 33 -5.97 9.54 9.46
CA ILE A 33 -6.31 10.28 8.24
C ILE A 33 -6.57 9.26 7.14
N LYS A 34 -7.78 9.27 6.58
CA LYS A 34 -8.11 8.36 5.48
C LYS A 34 -7.12 8.59 4.35
N PRO A 35 -6.49 7.53 3.82
CA PRO A 35 -5.60 7.66 2.68
C PRO A 35 -6.32 8.32 1.50
N GLU A 36 -5.58 9.10 0.73
CA GLU A 36 -6.12 9.74 -0.47
C GLU A 36 -6.47 8.67 -1.51
N LYS A 37 -7.49 8.95 -2.35
CA LYS A 37 -7.85 8.07 -3.46
C LYS A 37 -6.65 7.92 -4.41
N GLY A 38 -6.30 6.69 -4.75
CA GLY A 38 -5.15 6.37 -5.60
C GLY A 38 -3.83 6.23 -4.85
N LEU A 39 -3.85 6.20 -3.52
CA LEU A 39 -2.67 5.79 -2.75
C LEU A 39 -2.24 4.36 -3.13
N ARG A 40 -0.93 4.16 -3.25
CA ARG A 40 -0.30 2.88 -3.58
C ARG A 40 0.14 2.16 -2.30
N GLY A 41 -0.76 1.38 -1.73
CA GLY A 41 -0.58 0.59 -0.51
C GLY A 41 -0.46 -0.91 -0.80
N ALA A 42 -1.34 -1.72 -0.23
CA ALA A 42 -1.25 -3.18 -0.31
C ALA A 42 -1.45 -3.71 -1.72
N HIS A 43 -0.65 -4.70 -2.11
CA HIS A 43 -0.83 -5.40 -3.37
C HIS A 43 -1.92 -6.45 -3.24
N VAL A 44 -2.82 -6.51 -4.22
CA VAL A 44 -3.91 -7.48 -4.26
C VAL A 44 -3.88 -8.21 -5.59
N LEU A 45 -3.88 -9.54 -5.50
CA LEU A 45 -3.78 -10.43 -6.65
C LEU A 45 -5.04 -11.29 -6.76
N ILE A 46 -5.75 -11.19 -7.88
CA ILE A 46 -6.88 -12.04 -8.25
C ILE A 46 -6.36 -13.12 -9.20
N LEU A 47 -6.04 -14.30 -8.66
CA LEU A 47 -5.41 -15.36 -9.45
C LEU A 47 -6.28 -15.92 -10.56
N GLU A 48 -7.61 -15.91 -10.41
CA GLU A 48 -8.55 -16.35 -11.45
C GLU A 48 -8.40 -15.57 -12.76
N LYS A 49 -8.01 -14.28 -12.66
CA LYS A 49 -7.76 -13.42 -13.82
C LYS A 49 -6.31 -13.48 -14.31
N CYS A 50 -5.40 -14.06 -13.52
CA CYS A 50 -3.99 -14.10 -13.83
C CYS A 50 -3.67 -15.19 -14.86
N THR A 51 -3.07 -14.80 -15.99
CA THR A 51 -2.63 -15.74 -17.02
C THR A 51 -1.18 -16.19 -16.86
N GLY A 52 -0.42 -15.55 -15.96
CA GLY A 52 1.01 -15.81 -15.75
C GLY A 52 1.93 -15.30 -16.86
N CYS A 53 1.54 -14.22 -17.55
CA CYS A 53 2.27 -13.64 -18.69
C CYS A 53 3.63 -12.99 -18.38
N ARG A 54 4.02 -12.89 -17.10
CA ARG A 54 5.29 -12.30 -16.63
C ARG A 54 5.49 -10.81 -16.96
N ALA A 55 4.41 -10.09 -17.28
CA ALA A 55 4.50 -8.65 -17.57
C ALA A 55 4.88 -7.83 -16.32
N CYS A 56 4.29 -8.14 -15.17
CA CYS A 56 4.57 -7.46 -13.90
C CYS A 56 6.01 -7.66 -13.41
N GLU A 57 6.57 -8.86 -13.57
CA GLU A 57 7.99 -9.17 -13.26
C GLU A 57 8.93 -8.29 -14.08
N ARG A 58 8.72 -8.20 -15.40
CA ARG A 58 9.56 -7.37 -16.28
C ARG A 58 9.42 -5.87 -16.02
N ALA A 59 8.25 -5.44 -15.58
CA ALA A 59 7.99 -4.04 -15.28
C ALA A 59 8.57 -3.59 -13.92
N CYS A 60 8.98 -4.52 -13.05
CA CYS A 60 9.41 -4.24 -11.68
C CYS A 60 10.85 -3.69 -11.64
N PRO A 61 11.09 -2.42 -11.27
CA PRO A 61 12.44 -1.87 -11.20
C PRO A 61 13.36 -2.54 -10.16
N PRO A 62 12.90 -2.85 -8.91
CA PRO A 62 13.74 -3.52 -7.93
C PRO A 62 13.77 -5.05 -8.08
N LEU A 63 13.09 -5.62 -9.08
CA LEU A 63 12.96 -7.08 -9.26
C LEU A 63 12.29 -7.81 -8.08
N ALA A 64 11.44 -7.12 -7.32
CA ALA A 64 10.72 -7.65 -6.15
C ALA A 64 9.60 -8.66 -6.48
N ILE A 65 9.40 -9.01 -7.76
CA ILE A 65 8.34 -9.92 -8.20
C ILE A 65 8.98 -11.14 -8.86
N GLU A 66 8.73 -12.32 -8.33
CA GLU A 66 9.18 -13.60 -8.88
C GLU A 66 8.01 -14.44 -9.39
N MET A 67 8.17 -15.11 -10.53
CA MET A 67 7.15 -16.00 -11.09
C MET A 67 7.38 -17.44 -10.63
N VAL A 68 6.54 -17.91 -9.71
CA VAL A 68 6.60 -19.27 -9.16
C VAL A 68 5.56 -20.20 -9.82
N PRO A 69 5.76 -21.53 -9.82
CA PRO A 69 4.77 -22.48 -10.33
C PRO A 69 3.39 -22.38 -9.64
N SER A 70 2.32 -22.56 -10.39
CA SER A 70 0.92 -22.54 -9.90
C SER A 70 -0.02 -23.34 -10.77
N GLU A 71 -0.84 -24.19 -10.18
CA GLU A 71 -1.83 -25.02 -10.89
C GLU A 71 -3.08 -24.26 -11.36
N VAL A 72 -3.32 -23.06 -10.79
CA VAL A 72 -4.54 -22.26 -11.04
C VAL A 72 -4.46 -21.46 -12.33
N THR A 73 -3.25 -21.06 -12.72
CA THR A 73 -3.04 -20.15 -13.85
C THR A 73 -2.84 -20.89 -15.16
N LYS A 74 -3.25 -20.27 -16.28
CA LYS A 74 -3.20 -20.89 -17.62
C LYS A 74 -1.78 -21.31 -18.07
N THR A 75 -0.74 -20.61 -17.63
CA THR A 75 0.66 -20.91 -17.95
C THR A 75 1.37 -21.73 -16.89
N GLY A 76 0.67 -22.10 -15.82
CA GLY A 76 1.28 -22.83 -14.72
C GLY A 76 2.17 -21.96 -13.81
N ARG A 77 2.06 -20.62 -13.85
CA ARG A 77 2.90 -19.69 -13.08
C ARG A 77 2.11 -18.51 -12.50
N ARG A 78 2.43 -18.14 -11.25
CA ARG A 78 1.85 -16.97 -10.55
C ARG A 78 2.95 -16.03 -10.04
N PRO A 79 2.68 -14.72 -9.93
CA PRO A 79 3.59 -13.79 -9.31
C PRO A 79 3.59 -13.95 -7.78
N VAL A 80 4.75 -13.81 -7.19
CA VAL A 80 5.01 -13.66 -5.75
C VAL A 80 5.72 -12.33 -5.56
N ILE A 81 5.24 -11.52 -4.62
CA ILE A 81 5.74 -10.16 -4.41
C ILE A 81 6.42 -10.09 -3.05
N ASN A 82 7.69 -9.69 -3.04
CA ASN A 82 8.44 -9.43 -1.82
C ASN A 82 8.26 -7.97 -1.39
N LEU A 83 7.50 -7.72 -0.31
CA LEU A 83 7.29 -6.38 0.21
C LEU A 83 8.56 -5.77 0.82
N GLY A 84 9.55 -6.58 1.20
CA GLY A 84 10.83 -6.08 1.71
C GLY A 84 11.69 -5.40 0.64
N GLU A 85 11.46 -5.69 -0.64
CA GLU A 85 12.18 -5.11 -1.79
C GLU A 85 11.30 -4.15 -2.61
N CYS A 86 9.99 -4.25 -2.46
CA CYS A 86 9.04 -3.45 -3.23
C CYS A 86 9.10 -1.96 -2.84
N ILE A 87 9.17 -1.09 -3.85
CA ILE A 87 9.17 0.37 -3.68
C ILE A 87 7.79 1.02 -3.92
N PHE A 88 6.72 0.23 -4.02
CA PHE A 88 5.34 0.69 -4.19
C PHE A 88 5.12 1.65 -5.38
N CYS A 89 5.83 1.42 -6.48
CA CYS A 89 5.83 2.32 -7.65
C CYS A 89 4.60 2.24 -8.56
N GLY A 90 3.76 1.20 -8.46
CA GLY A 90 2.56 1.05 -9.32
C GLY A 90 2.77 0.50 -10.73
N LEU A 91 4.02 0.32 -11.18
CA LEU A 91 4.29 -0.15 -12.55
C LEU A 91 3.76 -1.56 -12.84
N CYS A 92 3.66 -2.41 -11.81
CA CYS A 92 3.11 -3.76 -11.96
C CYS A 92 1.59 -3.77 -12.18
N GLU A 93 0.87 -2.78 -11.65
CA GLU A 93 -0.55 -2.57 -11.90
C GLU A 93 -0.78 -2.05 -13.33
N GLU A 94 -0.03 -1.03 -13.74
CA GLU A 94 -0.12 -0.46 -15.09
C GLU A 94 0.28 -1.46 -16.19
N ALA A 95 1.26 -2.33 -15.92
CA ALA A 95 1.66 -3.39 -16.83
C ALA A 95 0.63 -4.53 -16.93
N CYS A 96 -0.30 -4.64 -15.98
CA CYS A 96 -1.24 -5.75 -15.91
C CYS A 96 -2.42 -5.54 -16.87
N ARG A 97 -2.35 -6.13 -18.06
CA ARG A 97 -3.43 -6.06 -19.06
C ARG A 97 -4.73 -6.81 -18.67
N TYR A 98 -4.70 -7.61 -17.60
CA TYR A 98 -5.83 -8.42 -17.15
C TYR A 98 -6.48 -7.90 -15.86
N ASP A 99 -6.02 -6.75 -15.35
CA ASP A 99 -6.47 -6.15 -14.09
C ASP A 99 -6.49 -7.14 -12.91
N CYS A 100 -5.54 -8.07 -12.91
CA CYS A 100 -5.45 -9.11 -11.90
C CYS A 100 -4.57 -8.70 -10.71
N LEU A 101 -3.70 -7.71 -10.88
CA LEU A 101 -2.80 -7.18 -9.85
C LEU A 101 -3.02 -5.67 -9.75
N PHE A 102 -3.33 -5.19 -8.55
CA PHE A 102 -3.55 -3.76 -8.29
C PHE A 102 -3.12 -3.39 -6.87
N LEU A 103 -2.90 -2.10 -6.63
CA LEU A 103 -2.61 -1.57 -5.31
C LEU A 103 -3.87 -0.99 -4.67
N THR A 104 -4.03 -1.17 -3.37
CA THR A 104 -5.11 -0.57 -2.58
C THR A 104 -4.59 0.61 -1.77
N ASP A 105 -5.49 1.31 -1.11
CA ASP A 105 -5.20 2.37 -0.14
C ASP A 105 -4.80 1.83 1.25
N TYR A 106 -4.71 0.51 1.43
CA TYR A 106 -4.37 -0.11 2.71
C TYR A 106 -2.86 -0.02 3.00
N ILE A 107 -2.49 0.56 4.14
CA ILE A 107 -1.09 0.87 4.50
C ILE A 107 -0.53 0.05 5.67
N GLU A 108 -1.38 -0.65 6.42
CA GLU A 108 -0.98 -1.35 7.65
C GLU A 108 -0.40 -2.74 7.29
N LEU A 109 0.81 -2.74 6.72
CA LEU A 109 1.49 -3.93 6.19
C LEU A 109 2.63 -4.43 7.08
N SER A 110 2.72 -3.95 8.32
CA SER A 110 3.80 -4.34 9.24
C SER A 110 3.74 -5.83 9.56
N ALA A 111 4.88 -6.50 9.45
CA ALA A 111 5.07 -7.92 9.74
C ALA A 111 6.29 -8.15 10.63
N PHE A 112 6.35 -9.28 11.33
CA PHE A 112 7.46 -9.59 12.24
C PHE A 112 8.55 -10.43 11.56
N GLY A 113 8.20 -11.17 10.50
CA GLY A 113 9.10 -12.03 9.73
C GLY A 113 9.28 -11.61 8.28
N GLN A 114 10.40 -11.99 7.67
CA GLN A 114 10.61 -11.81 6.23
C GLN A 114 9.66 -12.67 5.39
N ASP A 115 9.33 -13.86 5.88
CA ASP A 115 8.39 -14.79 5.28
C ASP A 115 6.97 -14.20 5.21
N GLU A 116 6.56 -13.44 6.22
CA GLU A 116 5.27 -12.74 6.27
C GLU A 116 5.20 -11.53 5.32
N MET A 117 6.34 -10.98 4.90
CA MET A 117 6.42 -9.88 3.94
C MET A 117 6.32 -10.33 2.48
N ILE A 118 6.19 -11.63 2.23
CA ILE A 118 6.06 -12.16 0.88
C ILE A 118 4.58 -12.46 0.62
N ILE A 119 3.99 -11.78 -0.36
CA ILE A 119 2.61 -11.99 -0.77
C ILE A 119 2.56 -13.14 -1.78
N TYR A 120 2.07 -14.30 -1.34
CA TYR A 120 1.98 -15.52 -2.16
C TYR A 120 0.57 -16.16 -2.23
N GLN A 121 -0.51 -15.43 -1.90
CA GLN A 121 -1.76 -15.97 -1.34
C GLN A 121 -1.57 -16.46 0.10
N LYS A 122 -1.73 -15.57 1.07
CA LYS A 122 -2.62 -15.93 2.17
C LYS A 122 -3.86 -15.09 1.93
N GLU A 123 -4.85 -15.70 1.31
CA GLU A 123 -6.19 -15.14 1.29
C GLU A 123 -6.65 -15.16 2.75
N ASP A 124 -6.38 -14.09 3.49
CA ASP A 124 -7.36 -13.69 4.50
C ASP A 124 -8.56 -13.20 3.69
N PRO A 125 -9.68 -13.95 3.63
CA PRO A 125 -10.83 -13.56 2.82
C PRO A 125 -11.36 -12.17 3.21
N ALA A 126 -11.06 -11.71 4.43
CA ALA A 126 -11.35 -10.36 4.90
C ALA A 126 -10.54 -9.26 4.18
N THR A 127 -9.24 -9.45 3.90
CA THR A 127 -8.42 -8.46 3.16
C THR A 127 -8.76 -8.46 1.68
N VAL A 128 -9.08 -9.62 1.09
CA VAL A 128 -9.55 -9.70 -0.31
C VAL A 128 -10.91 -9.03 -0.48
N LYS A 129 -11.83 -9.22 0.47
CA LYS A 129 -13.16 -8.59 0.44
C LYS A 129 -13.05 -7.07 0.64
N LYS A 130 -12.28 -6.63 1.63
CA LYS A 130 -12.00 -5.20 1.85
C LYS A 130 -11.26 -4.54 0.68
N ALA A 131 -10.36 -5.25 0.02
CA ALA A 131 -9.64 -4.77 -1.16
C ALA A 131 -10.54 -4.64 -2.39
N LYS A 132 -11.45 -5.60 -2.61
CA LYS A 132 -12.48 -5.51 -3.67
C LYS A 132 -13.42 -4.34 -3.39
N GLU A 133 -13.89 -4.21 -2.15
CA GLU A 133 -14.74 -3.10 -1.70
C GLU A 133 -14.02 -1.73 -1.80
N ALA A 134 -12.71 -1.66 -1.51
CA ALA A 134 -11.90 -0.45 -1.63
C ALA A 134 -11.67 -0.03 -3.09
N LYS A 135 -11.49 -0.99 -4.03
CA LYS A 135 -11.41 -0.69 -5.48
C LYS A 135 -12.75 -0.22 -6.04
N GLU A 136 -13.86 -0.80 -5.58
CA GLU A 136 -15.22 -0.38 -5.96
C GLU A 136 -15.63 0.98 -5.36
N ALA A 137 -15.12 1.35 -4.18
CA ALA A 137 -15.36 2.67 -3.58
C ALA A 137 -14.44 3.79 -4.13
N SER A 138 -13.35 3.40 -4.80
CA SER A 138 -12.37 4.31 -5.39
C SER A 138 -12.56 4.52 -6.91
N SER A 139 -13.31 3.63 -7.58
CA SER A 139 -13.81 3.80 -8.96
C SER A 139 -15.07 4.67 -9.04
#